data_AF-X0WVB2-F1
#
_entry.id   AF-X0WVB2-F1
#
_cell.length_a   1.000
_cell.length_b   1.000
_cell.length_c   1.000
_cell.angle_alpha   90.00
_cell.angle_beta   90.00
_cell.angle_gamma   90.00
#
_symmetry.space_group_name_H-M   'P 1'
#
loop_
_entity.id
_entity.type
_entity.pdbx_description
1 polymer ?
#
loop_
_entity_poly.entity_id
_entity_poly.type
_entity_poly.pdbx_seq_one_letter_code
_entity_poly.pdbx_strand_id
1 'polypeptide(L)' 'DYSRLGLQAQHLKTLKPHCYILHPLPRRREIQTAIDSDPRAIYFDQAENGMWIRAALIAHMFAVEQEILVSAKE' A
#
# COMPACT_ATOMS: atom_id res chain seq x y z
N ASP A 1 -1.38 22.40 7.44
CA ASP A 1 -1.95 22.24 8.78
C ASP A 1 -2.69 20.91 8.83
N TYR A 2 -2.19 19.94 9.62
CA TYR A 2 -2.77 18.59 9.73
C TYR A 2 -3.71 18.45 10.95
N SER A 3 -3.91 19.53 11.72
CA SER A 3 -4.69 19.51 12.96
C SER A 3 -6.12 19.01 12.75
N ARG A 4 -6.70 19.28 11.58
CA ARG A 4 -8.11 18.97 11.27
C ARG A 4 -8.31 17.66 10.50
N LEU A 5 -7.34 17.22 9.71
CA LEU A 5 -7.49 16.13 8.74
C LEU A 5 -6.47 14.99 8.91
N GLY A 6 -5.60 15.07 9.91
CA GLY A 6 -4.67 13.99 10.22
C GLY A 6 -5.39 12.77 10.81
N LEU A 7 -5.03 11.57 10.35
CA LEU A 7 -5.48 10.32 10.92
C LEU A 7 -4.70 10.04 12.21
N GLN A 8 -5.45 9.86 13.30
CA GLN A 8 -4.94 9.64 14.64
C GLN A 8 -5.43 8.30 15.17
N ALA A 9 -4.72 7.73 16.14
CA ALA A 9 -5.06 6.44 16.74
C ALA A 9 -6.51 6.41 17.31
N GLN A 10 -7.02 7.54 17.80
CA GLN A 10 -8.40 7.63 18.29
C GLN A 10 -9.46 7.41 17.19
N HIS A 11 -9.17 7.75 15.94
CA HIS A 11 -10.09 7.58 14.81
C HIS A 11 -10.21 6.10 14.40
N LEU A 12 -9.27 5.25 14.78
CA LEU A 12 -9.28 3.82 14.45
C LEU A 12 -10.51 3.09 15.02
N LYS A 13 -11.12 3.62 16.08
CA LYS A 13 -12.33 3.08 16.72
C LYS A 13 -13.58 3.26 15.88
N THR A 14 -13.61 4.25 14.98
CA THR A 14 -14.76 4.53 14.11
C THR A 14 -14.65 3.84 12.76
N LEU A 15 -13.48 3.28 12.45
CA LEU A 15 -13.24 2.56 11.20
C LEU A 15 -13.86 1.17 11.25
N LYS A 16 -14.38 0.72 10.10
CA LYS A 16 -14.90 -0.64 9.94
C LYS A 16 -13.78 -1.66 10.21
N PRO A 17 -14.10 -2.87 10.72
CA PRO A 17 -13.10 -3.92 10.97
C PRO A 17 -12.32 -4.33 9.71
N HIS A 18 -12.94 -4.26 8.53
CA HIS A 18 -12.35 -4.61 7.23
C HIS A 18 -11.84 -3.40 6.43
N CYS A 19 -11.78 -2.21 7.04
CA CYS A 19 -11.26 -1.02 6.37
C CYS A 19 -9.73 -1.14 6.27
N TYR A 20 -9.16 -0.92 5.09
CA TYR A 20 -7.72 -0.82 4.91
C TYR A 20 -7.27 0.65 4.84
N ILE A 21 -6.12 0.95 5.46
CA ILE A 21 -5.51 2.27 5.51
C ILE A 21 -4.32 2.27 4.53
N LEU A 22 -4.38 3.16 3.55
CA LEU A 22 -3.39 3.31 2.48
C LEU A 22 -2.71 4.67 2.56
N HIS A 23 -1.47 4.74 2.04
CA HIS A 23 -0.70 5.97 1.96
C HIS A 23 0.46 5.82 0.96
N PRO A 24 0.67 6.75 0.01
CA PRO A 24 1.70 6.60 -1.02
C PRO A 24 3.14 6.78 -0.52
N LEU A 25 3.32 7.32 0.68
CA LEU A 25 4.61 7.66 1.32
C LEU A 25 5.43 8.73 0.55
N PRO A 26 6.42 9.39 1.18
CA PRO A 26 6.69 9.39 2.62
C PRO A 26 5.56 10.08 3.38
N ARG A 27 5.15 9.49 4.52
CA ARG A 27 4.21 10.17 5.41
C ARG A 27 4.94 11.25 6.23
N ARG A 28 4.23 12.32 6.58
CA ARG A 28 4.69 13.35 7.53
C ARG A 28 3.88 13.30 8.83
N ARG A 29 2.93 14.21 9.01
CA ARG A 29 2.10 14.34 10.24
C ARG A 29 0.64 14.00 10.00
N GLU A 30 0.29 13.63 8.78
CA GLU A 30 -1.04 13.21 8.34
C GLU A 30 -1.44 11.84 8.88
N ILE A 31 -0.50 10.97 9.24
CA ILE A 31 -0.75 9.66 9.84
C ILE A 31 0.21 9.49 11.02
N GLN A 32 -0.33 9.26 12.21
CA GLN A 32 0.47 8.97 13.40
C GLN A 32 1.20 7.63 13.28
N THR A 33 2.44 7.55 13.73
CA THR A 33 3.25 6.31 13.75
C THR A 33 2.61 5.21 14.60
N ALA A 34 1.83 5.56 15.63
CA ALA A 34 1.07 4.61 16.43
C ALA A 34 0.05 3.78 15.62
N ILE A 35 -0.29 4.20 14.39
CA ILE A 35 -1.19 3.47 13.49
C ILE A 35 -0.47 2.28 12.83
N ASP A 36 0.87 2.24 12.81
CA ASP A 36 1.65 1.16 12.17
C ASP A 36 1.34 -0.22 12.73
N SER A 37 1.00 -0.31 14.02
CA SER A 37 0.66 -1.57 14.67
C SER A 37 -0.78 -2.01 14.41
N ASP A 38 -1.63 -1.17 13.80
CA ASP A 38 -2.98 -1.57 13.44
C ASP A 38 -2.92 -2.50 12.21
N PRO A 39 -3.53 -3.70 12.26
CA PRO A 39 -3.47 -4.64 11.13
C PRO A 39 -4.14 -4.12 9.85
N ARG A 40 -4.88 -3.01 9.93
CA ARG A 40 -5.48 -2.34 8.77
C ARG A 40 -4.50 -1.43 8.04
N ALA A 41 -3.35 -1.11 8.64
CA ALA A 41 -2.31 -0.28 8.06
C ALA A 41 -1.49 -1.06 7.02
N ILE A 42 -1.92 -1.02 5.76
CA ILE A 42 -1.35 -1.82 4.66
C ILE A 42 -0.52 -0.98 3.67
N TYR A 43 -0.09 0.22 4.06
CA TYR A 43 0.72 1.09 3.19
C TYR A 43 2.14 0.55 2.92
N PHE A 44 2.65 -0.37 3.74
CA PHE A 44 3.90 -1.07 3.44
C PHE A 44 3.70 -2.14 2.37
N ASP A 45 2.66 -2.97 2.50
CA ASP A 45 2.25 -3.92 1.46
C ASP A 45 1.92 -3.19 0.15
N GLN A 46 1.29 -2.02 0.23
CA GLN A 46 1.04 -1.14 -0.91
C GLN A 46 2.35 -0.72 -1.60
N ALA A 47 3.39 -0.35 -0.85
CA ALA A 47 4.67 0.05 -1.40
C ALA A 47 5.37 -1.13 -2.11
N GLU A 48 5.27 -2.33 -1.55
CA GLU A 48 5.75 -3.57 -2.17
C GLU A 48 4.96 -3.90 -3.44
N ASN A 49 3.63 -3.82 -3.41
CA ASN A 49 2.77 -3.98 -4.58
C ASN A 49 3.11 -2.97 -5.69
N GLY A 50 3.65 -1.80 -5.33
CA GLY A 50 4.22 -0.84 -6.27
C GLY A 50 5.36 -1.43 -7.13
N MET A 51 6.19 -2.32 -6.59
CA MET A 51 7.23 -3.01 -7.36
C MET A 51 6.61 -3.98 -8.37
N TRP A 52 5.68 -4.82 -7.92
CA TRP A 52 5.03 -5.82 -8.77
C TRP A 52 4.23 -5.20 -9.92
N ILE A 53 3.49 -4.12 -9.67
CA ILE A 53 2.75 -3.46 -10.75
C ILE A 53 3.70 -2.82 -11.79
N ARG A 54 4.85 -2.29 -11.35
CA ARG A 54 5.87 -1.76 -12.28
C ARG A 54 6.50 -2.88 -13.10
N ALA A 55 6.81 -4.02 -12.49
CA ALA A 55 7.33 -5.18 -13.20
C ALA A 55 6.33 -5.68 -14.26
N ALA A 56 5.05 -5.81 -13.88
CA ALA A 56 3.97 -6.19 -14.79
C ALA A 56 3.79 -5.18 -15.93
N LEU A 57 3.84 -3.88 -15.63
CA LEU A 57 3.73 -2.83 -16.65
C LEU A 57 4.90 -2.87 -17.64
N ILE A 58 6.13 -3.02 -17.15
CA ILE A 58 7.33 -3.15 -17.99
C ILE A 58 7.21 -4.40 -18.87
N ALA A 59 6.85 -5.55 -18.30
CA ALA A 59 6.65 -6.78 -19.06
C ALA A 59 5.64 -6.60 -20.19
N HIS A 60 4.51 -5.97 -19.89
CA HIS A 60 3.46 -5.67 -20.86
C HIS A 60 3.93 -4.71 -21.96
N MET A 61 4.69 -3.66 -21.62
CA MET A 61 5.24 -2.72 -22.60
C MET A 61 6.20 -3.38 -23.60
N PHE A 62 6.89 -4.45 -23.18
CA PHE A 62 7.80 -5.22 -24.04
C PHE A 62 7.17 -6.50 -24.61
N ALA A 63 5.89 -6.77 -24.34
CA ALA A 63 5.16 -7.98 -24.76
C ALA A 63 5.83 -9.30 -24.33
N VAL A 64 6.49 -9.32 -23.16
CA VAL A 64 7.21 -10.48 -22.62
C VAL A 64 6.49 -11.18 -21.45
N GLU A 65 5.26 -10.74 -21.12
CA GLU A 65 4.51 -11.27 -19.98
C GLU A 65 4.22 -12.77 -20.10
N GLN A 66 3.99 -13.30 -21.31
CA GLN A 66 3.71 -14.72 -21.52
C GLN A 66 4.95 -15.59 -21.27
N GLU A 67 6.13 -15.13 -21.72
CA GLU A 67 7.39 -15.82 -21.51
C GLU A 67 7.72 -15.90 -20.02
N ILE A 68 7.61 -14.78 -19.30
CA ILE A 68 7.82 -14.72 -17.84
C ILE A 68 6.89 -15.68 -17.11
N LEU A 69 5.60 -15.75 -17.49
CA LEU A 69 4.62 -16.62 -16.86
C LEU A 69 4.85 -18.12 -17.14
N VAL A 70 5.47 -18.48 -18.26
CA VAL A 70 5.88 -19.85 -18.55
C VAL A 70 7.09 -20.22 -17.69
N SER A 71 8.12 -19.39 -17.66
CA SER A 71 9.32 -19.63 -16.84
C SER A 71 9.04 -19.69 -15.34
N ALA A 72 8.01 -19.00 -14.85
CA ALA A 72 7.63 -19.04 -13.43
C ALA A 72 6.88 -20.32 -12.99
N LYS A 73 6.46 -21.17 -13.94
CA LYS A 73 5.73 -22.42 -13.67
C LYS A 73 6.63 -23.66 -13.67
N GLU A 74 7.88 -23.50 -14.08
CA GLU A 74 8.94 -24.51 -14.01
C GLU A 74 9.68 -24.43 -12.66
#